data_AF-A0A2A4GKP1-F1
#
_entry.id   AF-A0A2A4GKP1-F1
#
_cell.length_a   1.000
_cell.length_b   1.000
_cell.length_c   1.000
_cell.angle_alpha   90.00
_cell.angle_beta   90.00
_cell.angle_gamma   90.00
#
_symmetry.space_group_name_H-M   'P 1'
#
loop_
_entity.id
_entity.type
_entity.pdbx_description
1 polymer ?
#
loop_
_entity_poly.entity_id
_entity_poly.type
_entity_poly.pdbx_seq_one_letter_code
_entity_poly.pdbx_strand_id
1 'polypeptide(L)'
;MEKVYQASNTLEAHSLKGLLASHNIPCLLKGEALSAAVGELPTDVQGVTLWVAPEHTYQARVLLQEYEAQSQTRWVCGYCGEDNAGSFELCWQCQHNRDD
;
A
#
# COMPACT_ATOMS: atom_id res chain seq x y z
N MET A 1 5.12 -20.47 5.30
CA MET A 1 4.83 -19.01 5.36
C MET A 1 6.11 -18.26 5.09
N GLU A 2 6.10 -17.34 4.13
CA GLU A 2 7.25 -16.54 3.72
C GLU A 2 6.94 -15.04 3.77
N LYS A 3 7.93 -14.23 4.14
CA LYS A 3 7.80 -12.77 4.13
C LYS A 3 7.87 -12.27 2.68
N VAL A 4 6.84 -11.57 2.25
CA VAL A 4 6.77 -10.98 0.90
C VAL A 4 6.92 -9.47 0.90
N TYR A 5 6.56 -8.79 2.00
CA TYR A 5 6.62 -7.33 2.06
C TYR A 5 6.93 -6.80 3.46
N GLN A 6 7.42 -5.56 3.51
CA GLN A 6 7.65 -4.77 4.72
C GLN A 6 6.95 -3.43 4.54
N ALA A 7 5.77 -3.25 5.13
CA ALA A 7 5.04 -2.00 5.03
C ALA A 7 5.71 -0.92 5.88
N SER A 8 5.58 0.33 5.43
CA SER A 8 6.07 1.54 6.10
C SER A 8 5.25 1.89 7.35
N ASN A 9 3.97 1.51 7.38
CA ASN A 9 3.06 1.75 8.50
C ASN A 9 1.89 0.74 8.48
N THR A 10 1.08 0.75 9.53
CA THR A 10 -0.07 -0.16 9.69
C THR A 10 -1.16 0.05 8.64
N LEU A 11 -1.39 1.30 8.21
CA LEU A 11 -2.40 1.60 7.19
C LEU A 11 -2.02 0.95 5.85
N GLU A 12 -0.79 1.14 5.39
CA GLU A 12 -0.27 0.49 4.19
C GLU A 12 -0.35 -1.04 4.30
N ALA A 13 -0.01 -1.61 5.45
CA ALA A 13 -0.07 -3.05 5.65
C ALA A 13 -1.50 -3.61 5.48
N HIS A 14 -2.52 -2.92 6.02
CA HIS A 14 -3.91 -3.32 5.83
C HIS A 14 -4.40 -3.10 4.40
N SER A 15 -4.00 -2.00 3.75
CA SER A 15 -4.30 -1.76 2.33
C SER A 15 -3.75 -2.89 1.45
N LEU A 16 -2.48 -3.26 1.65
CA LEU A 16 -1.82 -4.35 0.91
C LEU A 16 -2.40 -5.73 1.24
N LYS A 17 -2.82 -5.97 2.48
CA LYS A 17 -3.58 -7.18 2.83
C LYS A 17 -4.90 -7.24 2.08
N GLY A 18 -5.61 -6.11 1.96
CA GLY A 18 -6.83 -6.00 1.17
C GLY A 18 -6.59 -6.28 -0.32
N LEU A 19 -5.53 -5.72 -0.89
CA LEU A 19 -5.08 -5.99 -2.26
C LEU A 19 -4.81 -7.49 -2.48
N LEU A 20 -4.03 -8.13 -1.62
CA LEU A 20 -3.77 -9.57 -1.76
C LEU A 20 -5.05 -10.40 -1.61
N ALA A 21 -5.93 -10.02 -0.67
CA ALA A 21 -7.20 -10.70 -0.46
C ALA A 21 -8.15 -10.59 -1.65
N SER A 22 -8.21 -9.45 -2.35
CA SER A 22 -9.04 -9.30 -3.56
C SER A 22 -8.59 -10.19 -4.72
N HIS A 23 -7.31 -10.61 -4.71
CA HIS A 23 -6.73 -11.59 -5.63
C HIS A 23 -6.74 -13.02 -5.10
N ASN A 24 -7.53 -13.31 -4.05
CA ASN A 24 -7.61 -14.63 -3.39
C ASN A 24 -6.28 -15.14 -2.82
N ILE A 25 -5.40 -14.24 -2.36
CA ILE A 25 -4.13 -14.58 -1.71
C ILE A 25 -4.26 -14.32 -0.21
N PRO A 26 -4.39 -15.37 0.63
CA PRO A 26 -4.41 -15.21 2.08
C PRO A 26 -3.09 -14.63 2.59
N CYS A 27 -3.19 -13.55 3.36
CA CYS A 27 -2.04 -12.85 3.93
C CYS A 27 -2.18 -12.70 5.45
N LEU A 28 -1.10 -13.01 6.17
CA LEU A 28 -0.94 -12.70 7.59
C LEU A 28 -0.05 -11.48 7.77
N LEU A 29 -0.47 -10.59 8.66
CA LEU A 29 0.34 -9.48 9.14
C LEU A 29 1.08 -9.91 10.40
N LYS A 30 2.35 -9.49 10.53
CA LYS A 30 3.14 -9.66 11.76
C LYS A 30 3.80 -8.33 12.13
N GLY A 31 3.84 -8.03 13.43
CA GLY A 31 4.35 -6.75 13.94
C GLY A 31 3.26 -5.74 14.27
N GLU A 32 1.98 -6.12 14.22
CA GLU A 32 0.83 -5.27 14.61
C GLU A 32 0.74 -5.01 16.13
N ALA A 33 1.80 -5.33 16.89
CA ALA A 33 1.78 -5.21 18.34
C ALA A 33 1.70 -3.73 18.76
N LEU A 34 0.49 -3.33 19.16
CA LEU A 34 0.15 -2.21 20.04
C LEU A 34 0.07 -0.82 19.37
N SER A 35 -0.99 -0.59 18.58
CA SER A 35 -1.51 0.77 18.30
C SER A 35 -2.97 0.97 18.72
N ALA A 36 -3.57 -0.01 19.42
CA ALA A 36 -4.98 0.05 19.85
C ALA A 36 -5.22 0.92 21.10
N ALA A 37 -4.18 1.48 21.71
CA ALA A 37 -4.31 2.41 22.83
C ALA A 37 -3.34 3.58 22.62
N VAL A 38 -3.85 4.78 22.88
CA VAL A 38 -3.15 6.09 22.87
C VAL A 38 -3.14 6.77 21.49
N GLY A 39 -3.85 7.91 21.43
CA GLY A 39 -3.97 8.79 20.27
C GLY A 39 -2.69 9.55 19.93
N GLU A 40 -1.55 8.87 19.93
CA GLU A 40 -0.28 9.38 19.45
C GLU A 40 0.32 8.33 18.52
N LEU A 41 0.48 8.71 17.25
CA LEU A 41 1.12 7.88 16.23
C LEU A 41 2.55 7.57 16.70
N PRO A 42 2.92 6.31 16.97
CA PRO A 42 4.32 5.99 17.19
C PRO A 42 5.05 6.24 15.86
N THR A 43 5.95 7.20 15.85
CA THR A 43 6.75 7.60 14.67
C THR A 43 7.86 6.60 14.34
N ASP A 44 7.95 5.49 15.07
CA ASP A 44 9.03 4.49 14.92
C ASP A 44 8.51 3.05 15.12
N VAL A 45 7.37 2.72 14.51
CA VAL A 45 6.89 1.32 14.50
C VAL A 45 7.78 0.55 13.53
N GLN A 46 8.56 -0.41 14.06
CA GLN A 46 9.13 -1.49 13.25
C GLN A 46 8.04 -2.02 12.33
N GLY A 47 8.15 -1.75 11.02
CA GLY A 47 7.03 -1.84 10.11
C GLY A 47 6.30 -3.19 10.17
N VAL A 48 5.01 -3.18 9.86
CA VAL A 48 4.21 -4.40 9.77
C VAL A 48 4.66 -5.20 8.53
N THR A 49 4.88 -6.51 8.71
CA THR A 49 5.32 -7.41 7.64
C THR A 49 4.18 -8.24 7.10
N LEU A 50 4.16 -8.45 5.79
CA LEU A 50 3.19 -9.32 5.11
C LEU A 50 3.80 -10.69 4.85
N TRP A 51 3.05 -11.73 5.20
CA TRP A 51 3.45 -13.13 5.05
C TRP A 51 2.36 -13.91 4.31
N VAL A 52 2.77 -14.74 3.36
CA VAL A 52 1.87 -15.61 2.57
C VAL A 52 2.36 -17.06 2.58
N ALA A 53 1.52 -17.99 2.16
CA ALA A 53 1.92 -19.37 1.95
C ALA A 53 2.87 -19.47 0.74
N PRO A 54 3.86 -20.41 0.74
CA PRO A 54 4.88 -20.49 -0.31
C PRO A 54 4.31 -20.58 -1.74
N GLU A 55 3.18 -21.24 -1.91
CA GLU A 55 2.44 -21.36 -3.17
C GLU A 55 1.96 -20.02 -3.75
N HIS A 56 1.79 -19.00 -2.90
CA HIS A 56 1.35 -17.66 -3.29
C HIS A 56 2.48 -16.63 -3.33
N THR A 57 3.71 -16.98 -2.91
CA THR A 57 4.84 -16.05 -2.81
C THR A 57 5.08 -15.30 -4.13
N TYR A 58 5.10 -16.02 -5.25
CA TYR A 58 5.38 -15.42 -6.56
C TYR A 58 4.29 -14.41 -6.95
N GLN A 59 3.03 -14.83 -6.91
CA GLN A 59 1.88 -13.98 -7.27
C GLN A 59 1.79 -12.74 -6.36
N ALA A 60 1.99 -12.93 -5.05
CA ALA A 60 1.99 -11.82 -4.10
C ALA A 60 3.09 -10.80 -4.41
N ARG A 61 4.32 -11.26 -4.72
CA ARG A 61 5.43 -10.35 -5.05
C ARG A 61 5.17 -9.54 -6.31
N VAL A 62 4.55 -10.13 -7.34
CA VAL A 62 4.20 -9.42 -8.58
C VAL A 62 3.23 -8.26 -8.27
N LEU A 63 2.14 -8.54 -7.55
CA LEU A 63 1.16 -7.51 -7.19
C LEU A 63 1.77 -6.40 -6.32
N LEU A 64 2.64 -6.77 -5.38
CA LEU A 64 3.33 -5.81 -4.52
C LEU A 64 4.32 -4.93 -5.28
N GLN A 65 5.00 -5.49 -6.29
CA GLN A 65 5.87 -4.72 -7.18
C GLN A 65 5.08 -3.73 -8.05
N GLU A 66 3.91 -4.14 -8.56
CA GLU A 66 3.01 -3.24 -9.30
C GLU A 66 2.52 -2.09 -8.43
N TYR A 67 2.15 -2.36 -7.18
CA TYR A 67 1.80 -1.33 -6.20
C TYR A 67 2.95 -0.34 -5.96
N GLU A 68 4.18 -0.82 -5.75
CA GLU A 68 5.34 0.05 -5.55
C GLU A 68 5.66 0.88 -6.78
N ALA A 69 5.55 0.31 -7.97
CA ALA A 69 5.76 1.05 -9.20
C ALA A 69 4.74 2.19 -9.35
N GLN A 70 3.46 1.92 -9.07
CA GLN A 70 2.40 2.92 -9.12
C GLN A 70 2.60 4.03 -8.08
N SER A 71 2.96 3.66 -6.84
CA SER A 71 3.19 4.65 -5.76
C SER A 71 4.38 5.55 -6.02
N GLN A 72 5.37 5.10 -6.80
CA GLN A 72 6.51 5.89 -7.22
C GLN A 72 6.23 6.77 -8.44
N THR A 73 5.17 6.49 -9.21
CA THR A 73 4.80 7.37 -10.32
C THR A 73 4.16 8.65 -9.81
N ARG A 74 4.34 9.74 -10.55
CA ARG A 74 3.68 11.02 -10.31
C ARG A 74 3.08 11.54 -11.60
N TRP A 75 2.04 12.36 -11.48
CA TRP A 75 1.43 13.02 -12.62
C TRP A 75 1.01 14.45 -12.27
N VAL A 76 1.13 15.34 -13.24
CA VAL A 76 0.74 16.74 -13.10
C VAL A 76 -0.64 16.92 -13.69
N CYS A 77 -1.55 17.54 -12.93
CA CYS A 77 -2.90 17.79 -13.41
C CYS A 77 -2.89 18.81 -14.55
N GLY A 78 -3.50 18.46 -15.70
CA GLY A 78 -3.62 19.34 -16.87
C GLY A 78 -4.46 20.60 -16.63
N TYR A 79 -5.34 20.59 -15.63
CA TYR A 79 -6.26 21.69 -15.33
C TYR A 79 -5.71 22.70 -14.31
N CYS A 80 -5.16 22.23 -13.19
CA CYS A 80 -4.70 23.11 -12.11
C CYS A 80 -3.19 23.06 -11.87
N GLY A 81 -2.44 22.16 -12.52
CA GLY A 81 -0.99 22.05 -12.40
C GLY A 81 -0.49 21.34 -11.14
N GLU A 82 -1.36 20.72 -10.35
CA GLU A 82 -0.99 20.03 -9.11
C GLU A 82 -0.15 18.76 -9.39
N ASP A 83 0.86 18.50 -8.56
CA ASP A 83 1.69 17.28 -8.60
C ASP A 83 1.03 16.19 -7.74
N ASN A 84 0.45 15.19 -8.39
CA ASN A 84 -0.29 14.11 -7.75
C ASN A 84 0.55 12.84 -7.71
N ALA A 85 0.42 12.08 -6.61
CA ALA A 85 0.95 10.73 -6.55
C ALA A 85 0.20 9.80 -7.52
N GLY A 86 0.89 8.82 -8.08
CA GLY A 86 0.36 7.90 -9.09
C GLY A 86 -0.70 6.94 -8.57
N SER A 87 -0.83 6.81 -7.26
CA SER A 87 -1.93 6.12 -6.59
C SER A 87 -3.28 6.84 -6.71
N PHE A 88 -3.30 8.10 -7.16
CA PHE A 88 -4.53 8.86 -7.39
C PHE A 88 -4.96 8.81 -8.86
N GLU A 89 -6.23 8.48 -9.09
CA GLU A 89 -6.90 8.57 -10.39
C GLU A 89 -7.46 9.98 -10.67
N LEU A 90 -7.76 10.73 -9.59
CA LEU A 90 -8.28 12.09 -9.63
C LEU A 90 -7.28 13.08 -9.03
N CYS A 91 -7.25 14.30 -9.56
CA CYS A 91 -6.44 15.36 -8.99
C CYS A 91 -6.89 15.65 -7.56
N TRP A 92 -5.97 15.61 -6.61
CA TRP A 92 -6.25 15.87 -5.19
C TRP A 92 -6.82 17.27 -4.95
N GLN A 93 -6.41 18.27 -5.75
CA GLN A 93 -6.85 19.64 -5.60
C GLN A 93 -8.15 19.96 -6.33
N CYS A 94 -8.30 19.56 -7.59
CA CYS A 94 -9.42 19.98 -8.43
C CYS A 94 -10.37 18.84 -8.86
N GLN A 95 -10.09 17.60 -8.45
CA GLN A 95 -10.90 16.40 -8.71
C GLN A 95 -11.16 16.06 -10.19
N HIS A 96 -10.39 16.63 -11.13
CA HIS A 96 -10.38 16.17 -12.53
C HIS A 96 -9.65 14.84 -12.69
N ASN A 97 -10.02 14.03 -13.69
CA ASN A 97 -9.30 12.79 -13.96
C ASN A 97 -7.88 13.07 -14.42
N ARG A 98 -7.02 12.08 -14.21
CA ARG A 98 -5.65 12.06 -14.73
C ARG A 98 -5.59 12.14 -16.27
N ASP A 99 -6.55 11.53 -16.94
CA ASP A 99 -6.56 11.35 -18.39
C ASP A 99 -7.46 12.37 -19.12
N ASP A 100 -8.04 13.33 -18.40
CA ASP A 100 -8.80 14.46 -18.98
C ASP A 100 -7.85 15.62 -19.34
#